data_AF-A0AAD9MYT4-F1
#
_entry.id   AF-A0AAD9MYT4-F1
#
_cell.length_a   1.000
_cell.length_b   1.000
_cell.length_c   1.000
_cell.angle_alpha   90.00
_cell.angle_beta   90.00
_cell.angle_gamma   90.00
#
_symmetry.space_group_name_H-M   'P 1'
#
loop_
_entity.id
_entity.type
_entity.pdbx_description
1 polymer ?
#
loop_
_entity_poly.entity_id
_entity_poly.type
_entity_poly.pdbx_seq_one_letter_code
_entity_poly.pdbx_strand_id
1 'polypeptide(L)'
;MSCLLSHCCNILIYQLVAGYKWSSRAVISWCYIYTWTGDMEVEIGFSTCLMVVFLLTGVHSELFSSITSLHRLMKQGEGHVLVAHHLAERRPEDGSTVLRLLSEVHSLYDKHPLSVEHPIITLNILKTFRVMATFTDEHFIKDIRDKGLDWPTDEDVSGAYHAIARLQKTYELPFDDVIGGSVAGIQSGFSLLEEDVVRIAEQALNMGYNATAMSWLDRKWTDTTCATCCQQLVNRLGTPSGGAVCSKEWRHGHISGSGLPKSGHRDKQSRYPEYEELCRKSLSNGHGSRKPLFCSYSSGRVPYVRYRHEFYSLDPLIVMFYDVVSEIESLFLKYVASHVLESGGIAIKGENRDISSFDNRVGHVGWVYDDWHPIISRISRRIADVTTLSTLSLAAATHAEPLQICNYGVGGHFRPHQDAFADDVTNIPEMAIGSGNRDATFMVYLSDVRVGGATVFPDLEVYVRPVKMAAVFWLNTWRSGRRDSRSVHGGCPVLVGDKWIANKWMWSIGQTFKRPCGLSENDTDISLYMSRD
;
A
#
# COMPACT_ATOMS: atom_id res chain seq x y z
N MET A 1 43.10 4.97 -27.47
CA MET A 1 41.84 4.32 -27.05
C MET A 1 41.09 5.06 -25.93
N SER A 2 41.75 5.82 -25.06
CA SER A 2 41.10 6.65 -24.02
C SER A 2 40.36 7.90 -24.55
N CYS A 3 40.72 8.45 -25.71
CA CYS A 3 39.97 9.59 -26.30
C CYS A 3 38.70 9.20 -27.08
N LEU A 4 38.61 7.97 -27.61
CA LEU A 4 37.44 7.52 -28.40
C LEU A 4 36.25 7.11 -27.50
N LEU A 5 36.52 6.52 -26.33
CA LEU A 5 35.50 6.18 -25.32
C LEU A 5 34.84 7.44 -24.70
N SER A 6 35.60 8.52 -24.54
CA SER A 6 35.10 9.80 -24.00
C SER A 6 34.18 10.54 -24.99
N HIS A 7 34.43 10.41 -26.30
CA HIS A 7 33.55 11.01 -27.32
C HIS A 7 32.22 10.25 -27.49
N CYS A 8 32.23 8.91 -27.37
CA CYS A 8 31.01 8.11 -27.48
C CYS A 8 30.08 8.26 -26.25
N CYS A 9 30.62 8.37 -25.03
CA CYS A 9 29.81 8.65 -23.84
C CYS A 9 29.17 10.04 -23.89
N ASN A 10 29.88 11.05 -24.40
CA ASN A 10 29.34 12.40 -24.50
C ASN A 10 28.21 12.52 -25.53
N ILE A 11 28.22 11.74 -26.62
CA ILE A 11 27.12 11.72 -27.60
C ILE A 11 25.88 11.03 -27.04
N LEU A 12 26.04 9.94 -26.26
CA LEU A 12 24.92 9.28 -25.59
C LEU A 12 24.25 10.19 -24.54
N ILE A 13 25.05 10.92 -23.77
CA ILE A 13 24.58 11.87 -22.75
C ILE A 13 23.88 13.07 -23.41
N TYR A 14 24.43 13.63 -24.50
CA TYR A 14 23.80 14.75 -25.20
C TYR A 14 22.45 14.37 -25.84
N GLN A 15 22.27 13.13 -26.29
CA GLN A 15 21.02 12.69 -26.93
C GLN A 15 19.95 12.21 -25.93
N LEU A 16 20.35 11.73 -24.73
CA LEU A 16 19.42 11.47 -23.63
C LEU A 16 18.84 12.76 -23.04
N VAL A 17 19.63 13.85 -22.99
CA VAL A 17 19.16 15.19 -22.58
C VAL A 17 18.20 15.81 -23.61
N ALA A 18 18.22 15.35 -24.87
CA ALA A 18 17.41 15.91 -25.96
C ALA A 18 16.07 15.18 -26.24
N GLY A 19 15.70 14.15 -25.48
CA GLY A 19 14.34 13.61 -25.48
C GLY A 19 13.88 12.80 -26.70
N TYR A 20 14.80 12.21 -27.48
CA TYR A 20 14.42 11.36 -28.63
C TYR A 20 14.05 9.92 -28.21
N LYS A 21 12.85 9.45 -28.59
CA LYS A 21 12.40 8.05 -28.44
C LYS A 21 12.91 7.20 -29.61
N TRP A 22 13.60 6.10 -29.31
CA TRP A 22 13.99 5.09 -30.32
C TRP A 22 13.05 3.89 -30.29
N SER A 23 12.76 3.30 -31.45
CA SER A 23 12.06 2.01 -31.54
C SER A 23 13.05 0.85 -31.31
N SER A 24 12.57 -0.21 -30.68
CA SER A 24 13.35 -1.40 -30.28
C SER A 24 14.09 -2.10 -31.44
N ARG A 25 13.65 -1.90 -32.69
CA ARG A 25 14.34 -2.45 -33.88
C ARG A 25 15.65 -1.72 -34.20
N ALA A 26 15.76 -0.42 -33.93
CA ALA A 26 16.96 0.36 -34.24
C ALA A 26 18.14 0.02 -33.31
N VAL A 27 17.84 -0.30 -32.05
CA VAL A 27 18.85 -0.70 -31.03
C VAL A 27 19.43 -2.08 -31.36
N ILE A 28 18.60 -3.01 -31.82
CA ILE A 28 19.01 -4.39 -32.14
C ILE A 28 19.91 -4.44 -33.39
N SER A 29 19.61 -3.64 -34.42
CA SER A 29 20.46 -3.57 -35.62
C SER A 29 21.85 -2.97 -35.34
N TRP A 30 21.97 -2.10 -34.34
CA TRP A 30 23.27 -1.48 -34.00
C TRP A 30 24.19 -2.44 -33.22
N CYS A 31 23.64 -3.31 -32.37
CA CYS A 31 24.41 -4.34 -31.67
C CYS A 31 24.99 -5.41 -32.63
N TYR A 32 24.30 -5.72 -33.73
CA TYR A 32 24.73 -6.76 -34.68
C TYR A 32 25.92 -6.35 -35.57
N ILE A 33 26.14 -5.04 -35.77
CA ILE A 33 27.22 -4.54 -36.63
C ILE A 33 28.60 -4.67 -35.95
N TYR A 34 28.66 -4.64 -34.61
CA TYR A 34 29.93 -4.68 -33.88
C TYR A 34 30.43 -6.08 -33.51
N THR A 35 29.65 -7.14 -33.76
CA THR A 35 30.04 -8.53 -33.47
C THR A 35 30.80 -9.21 -34.62
N TRP A 36 31.04 -8.54 -35.75
CA TRP A 36 31.63 -9.16 -36.96
C TRP A 36 33.02 -8.63 -37.36
N THR A 37 33.75 -7.99 -36.45
CA THR A 37 35.15 -7.60 -36.71
C THR A 37 36.05 -7.85 -35.49
N GLY A 38 36.76 -8.98 -35.50
CA GLY A 38 38.06 -9.13 -34.84
C GLY A 38 38.07 -9.95 -33.55
N ASP A 39 38.70 -11.13 -33.65
CA ASP A 39 39.03 -12.06 -32.57
C ASP A 39 39.74 -11.40 -31.38
N MET A 40 39.13 -11.45 -30.20
CA MET A 40 39.77 -11.71 -28.90
C MET A 40 38.69 -12.21 -27.93
N GLU A 41 39.02 -13.27 -27.18
CA GLU A 41 38.18 -13.91 -26.16
C GLU A 41 37.59 -12.88 -25.18
N VAL A 42 36.25 -12.79 -25.15
CA VAL A 42 35.51 -11.98 -24.18
C VAL A 42 34.43 -12.86 -23.56
N GLU A 43 34.75 -13.40 -22.39
CA GLU A 43 33.89 -14.14 -21.47
C GLU A 43 32.84 -13.22 -20.80
N ILE A 44 32.25 -12.26 -21.55
CA ILE A 44 31.26 -11.28 -21.05
C ILE A 44 29.90 -11.45 -21.77
N GLY A 45 29.79 -12.36 -22.74
CA GLY A 45 28.61 -12.53 -23.59
C GLY A 45 27.41 -13.28 -23.00
N PHE A 46 27.54 -13.98 -21.88
CA PHE A 46 26.42 -14.77 -21.31
C PHE A 46 25.66 -14.06 -20.17
N SER A 47 26.29 -13.12 -19.46
CA SER A 47 25.67 -12.44 -18.31
C SER A 47 24.69 -11.34 -18.74
N THR A 48 24.97 -10.65 -19.84
CA THR A 48 24.14 -9.52 -20.31
C THR A 48 22.87 -9.97 -21.03
N CYS A 49 22.87 -11.12 -21.72
CA CYS A 49 21.65 -11.70 -22.27
C CYS A 49 20.74 -12.33 -21.19
N LEU A 50 21.31 -12.90 -20.13
CA LEU A 50 20.54 -13.37 -18.98
C LEU A 50 19.89 -12.20 -18.22
N MET A 51 20.56 -11.04 -18.10
CA MET A 51 19.93 -9.85 -17.50
C MET A 51 18.74 -9.30 -18.31
N VAL A 52 18.72 -9.47 -19.63
CA VAL A 52 17.60 -8.98 -20.47
C VAL A 52 16.45 -9.99 -20.53
N VAL A 53 16.71 -11.29 -20.40
CA VAL A 53 15.66 -12.33 -20.33
C VAL A 53 15.05 -12.44 -18.93
N PHE A 54 15.79 -12.10 -17.86
CA PHE A 54 15.22 -12.02 -16.50
C PHE A 54 14.34 -10.79 -16.23
N LEU A 55 14.33 -9.79 -17.13
CA LEU A 55 13.40 -8.66 -17.09
C LEU A 55 11.98 -9.01 -17.57
N LEU A 56 11.73 -10.28 -17.96
CA LEU A 56 10.41 -10.78 -18.35
C LEU A 56 9.80 -11.82 -17.38
N THR A 57 10.39 -12.01 -16.19
CA THR A 57 9.68 -12.74 -15.13
C THR A 57 8.82 -11.75 -14.36
N GLY A 58 7.49 -11.91 -14.50
CA GLY A 58 6.48 -11.01 -13.99
C GLY A 58 6.74 -10.62 -12.54
N VAL A 59 6.70 -9.31 -12.31
CA VAL A 59 6.52 -8.73 -10.98
C VAL A 59 5.14 -9.22 -10.51
N HIS A 60 5.12 -10.14 -9.54
CA HIS A 60 3.89 -10.61 -8.93
C HIS A 60 3.55 -9.67 -7.79
N SER A 61 2.38 -9.04 -7.87
CA SER A 61 1.85 -8.25 -6.78
C SER A 61 0.39 -8.63 -6.60
N GLU A 62 -0.01 -8.97 -5.38
CA GLU A 62 -1.43 -9.11 -5.03
C GLU A 62 -2.13 -7.78 -5.33
N LEU A 63 -2.79 -7.73 -6.49
CA LEU A 63 -3.38 -6.50 -7.01
C LEU A 63 -4.77 -6.34 -6.41
N PHE A 64 -4.81 -5.85 -5.17
CA PHE A 64 -6.02 -5.22 -4.64
C PHE A 64 -5.82 -3.73 -4.36
N SER A 65 -4.75 -3.14 -4.91
CA SER A 65 -4.20 -1.90 -4.38
C SER A 65 -4.43 -0.65 -5.23
N SER A 66 -4.98 -0.72 -6.45
CA SER A 66 -5.36 0.48 -7.20
C SER A 66 -6.85 0.44 -7.52
N ILE A 67 -7.64 0.78 -6.51
CA ILE A 67 -9.01 1.24 -6.74
C ILE A 67 -9.02 2.37 -7.79
N THR A 68 -7.91 3.08 -7.96
CA THR A 68 -7.68 4.12 -8.97
C THR A 68 -7.69 3.56 -10.40
N SER A 69 -7.06 2.41 -10.64
CA SER A 69 -7.04 1.75 -11.96
C SER A 69 -8.44 1.21 -12.28
N LEU A 70 -9.10 0.60 -11.29
CA LEU A 70 -10.49 0.18 -11.45
C LEU A 70 -11.44 1.38 -11.67
N HIS A 71 -11.26 2.47 -10.92
CA HIS A 71 -12.01 3.72 -11.14
C HIS A 71 -11.76 4.29 -12.53
N ARG A 72 -10.54 4.28 -13.06
CA ARG A 72 -10.24 4.74 -14.43
C ARG A 72 -10.95 3.87 -15.46
N LEU A 73 -10.82 2.55 -15.34
CA LEU A 73 -11.46 1.58 -16.20
C LEU A 73 -12.99 1.76 -16.22
N MET A 74 -13.59 2.02 -15.06
CA MET A 74 -15.03 2.24 -14.89
C MET A 74 -15.49 3.63 -15.36
N LYS A 75 -14.76 4.70 -15.00
CA LYS A 75 -15.15 6.10 -15.25
C LYS A 75 -14.97 6.53 -16.69
N GLN A 76 -13.90 6.07 -17.36
CA GLN A 76 -13.66 6.47 -18.75
C GLN A 76 -14.63 5.80 -19.72
N GLY A 77 -15.30 4.72 -19.29
CA GLY A 77 -16.15 3.90 -20.15
C GLY A 77 -15.43 3.24 -21.34
N GLU A 78 -14.13 3.51 -21.50
CA GLU A 78 -13.32 3.04 -22.61
C GLU A 78 -13.15 1.52 -22.57
N GLY A 79 -12.98 0.93 -21.38
CA GLY A 79 -12.84 -0.53 -21.25
C GLY A 79 -14.03 -1.29 -21.84
N HIS A 80 -15.26 -0.86 -21.54
CA HIS A 80 -16.47 -1.56 -21.99
C HIS A 80 -16.81 -1.30 -23.46
N VAL A 81 -16.59 -0.07 -23.96
CA VAL A 81 -16.77 0.24 -25.39
C VAL A 81 -15.76 -0.53 -26.21
N LEU A 82 -14.51 -0.64 -25.74
CA LEU A 82 -13.47 -1.40 -26.42
C LEU A 82 -13.79 -2.91 -26.41
N VAL A 83 -14.23 -3.47 -25.29
CA VAL A 83 -14.63 -4.88 -25.21
C VAL A 83 -15.83 -5.13 -26.13
N ALA A 84 -16.86 -4.30 -26.06
CA ALA A 84 -18.06 -4.42 -26.89
C ALA A 84 -17.74 -4.32 -28.39
N HIS A 85 -16.89 -3.35 -28.79
CA HIS A 85 -16.46 -3.18 -30.17
C HIS A 85 -15.62 -4.37 -30.66
N HIS A 86 -14.66 -4.81 -29.86
CA HIS A 86 -13.81 -5.95 -30.19
C HIS A 86 -14.61 -7.25 -30.37
N LEU A 87 -15.58 -7.49 -29.49
CA LEU A 87 -16.44 -8.67 -29.57
C LEU A 87 -17.44 -8.59 -30.72
N ALA A 88 -17.97 -7.40 -31.02
CA ALA A 88 -18.83 -7.20 -32.18
C ALA A 88 -18.14 -7.55 -33.51
N GLU A 89 -16.82 -7.35 -33.59
CA GLU A 89 -16.03 -7.65 -34.80
C GLU A 89 -15.59 -9.12 -34.90
N ARG A 90 -15.32 -9.80 -33.78
CA ARG A 90 -14.67 -11.13 -33.78
C ARG A 90 -15.53 -12.30 -33.29
N ARG A 91 -16.49 -12.07 -32.40
CA ARG A 91 -17.37 -13.09 -31.80
C ARG A 91 -18.78 -12.52 -31.56
N PRO A 92 -19.53 -12.22 -32.64
CA PRO A 92 -20.84 -11.58 -32.53
C PRO A 92 -21.86 -12.41 -31.71
N GLU A 93 -21.71 -13.74 -31.69
CA GLU A 93 -22.51 -14.66 -30.88
C GLU A 93 -22.36 -14.44 -29.37
N ASP A 94 -21.15 -14.11 -28.90
CA ASP A 94 -20.84 -13.87 -27.49
C ASP A 94 -21.16 -12.42 -27.06
N GLY A 95 -21.30 -11.51 -28.04
CA GLY A 95 -21.47 -10.08 -27.82
C GLY A 95 -22.67 -9.73 -26.93
N SER A 96 -23.79 -10.45 -27.07
CA SER A 96 -25.01 -10.20 -26.26
C SER A 96 -24.80 -10.50 -24.76
N THR A 97 -24.06 -11.56 -24.44
CA THR A 97 -23.75 -11.95 -23.06
C THR A 97 -22.80 -10.95 -22.41
N VAL A 98 -21.75 -10.54 -23.12
CA VAL A 98 -20.77 -9.59 -22.58
C VAL A 98 -21.38 -8.19 -22.43
N LEU A 99 -22.20 -7.75 -23.38
CA LEU A 99 -22.96 -6.49 -23.26
C LEU A 99 -23.89 -6.49 -22.03
N ARG A 100 -24.53 -7.62 -21.73
CA ARG A 100 -25.35 -7.76 -20.51
C ARG A 100 -24.51 -7.63 -19.24
N LEU A 101 -23.39 -8.37 -19.15
CA LEU A 101 -22.49 -8.31 -17.98
C LEU A 101 -21.90 -6.90 -17.79
N LEU A 102 -21.55 -6.23 -18.89
CA LEU A 102 -21.09 -4.84 -18.88
C LEU A 102 -22.18 -3.87 -18.39
N SER A 103 -23.41 -4.04 -18.88
CA SER A 103 -24.55 -3.24 -18.43
C SER A 103 -24.84 -3.44 -16.94
N GLU A 104 -24.72 -4.67 -16.44
CA GLU A 104 -24.84 -4.97 -15.01
C GLU A 104 -23.75 -4.25 -14.21
N VAL A 105 -22.48 -4.37 -14.58
CA VAL A 105 -21.35 -3.70 -13.90
C VAL A 105 -21.45 -2.18 -13.94
N HIS A 106 -21.86 -1.61 -15.08
CA HIS A 106 -22.04 -0.16 -15.23
C HIS A 106 -23.24 0.35 -14.41
N SER A 107 -24.37 -0.36 -14.44
CA SER A 107 -25.54 -0.06 -13.61
C SER A 107 -25.19 -0.06 -12.12
N LEU A 108 -24.31 -0.95 -11.68
CA LEU A 108 -23.80 -0.97 -10.30
C LEU A 108 -22.92 0.23 -9.98
N TYR A 109 -22.07 0.63 -10.93
CA TYR A 109 -21.21 1.79 -10.77
C TYR A 109 -21.97 3.11 -10.78
N ASP A 110 -22.93 3.28 -11.68
CA ASP A 110 -23.71 4.50 -11.82
C ASP A 110 -24.68 4.70 -10.64
N LYS A 111 -25.31 3.63 -10.16
CA LYS A 111 -26.21 3.69 -8.99
C LYS A 111 -25.45 3.92 -7.69
N HIS A 112 -24.21 3.47 -7.64
CA HIS A 112 -23.33 3.62 -6.49
C HIS A 112 -21.97 4.09 -6.97
N PRO A 113 -21.73 5.41 -7.16
CA PRO A 113 -20.43 5.94 -7.59
C PRO A 113 -19.26 5.60 -6.64
N LEU A 114 -19.56 4.95 -5.50
CA LEU A 114 -18.66 4.45 -4.46
C LEU A 114 -18.57 2.91 -4.45
N SER A 115 -19.08 2.24 -5.48
CA SER A 115 -19.21 0.78 -5.59
C SER A 115 -17.87 0.07 -5.52
N VAL A 116 -16.84 0.61 -6.17
CA VAL A 116 -15.48 0.03 -6.15
C VAL A 116 -14.76 0.22 -4.80
N GLU A 117 -15.34 0.99 -3.89
CA GLU A 117 -14.85 1.21 -2.52
C GLU A 117 -15.43 0.22 -1.51
N HIS A 118 -16.37 -0.64 -1.91
CA HIS A 118 -16.99 -1.62 -1.03
C HIS A 118 -16.45 -3.03 -1.34
N PRO A 119 -15.87 -3.76 -0.36
CA PRO A 119 -15.15 -5.02 -0.62
C PRO A 119 -15.96 -6.06 -1.40
N ILE A 120 -17.24 -6.23 -1.05
CA ILE A 120 -18.12 -7.21 -1.72
C ILE A 120 -18.52 -6.78 -3.13
N ILE A 121 -18.74 -5.48 -3.37
CA ILE A 121 -19.08 -4.99 -4.71
C ILE A 121 -17.83 -5.09 -5.60
N THR A 122 -16.67 -4.66 -5.10
CA THR A 122 -15.38 -4.76 -5.78
C THR A 122 -15.07 -6.21 -6.16
N LEU A 123 -15.25 -7.17 -5.26
CA LEU A 123 -15.07 -8.60 -5.58
C LEU A 123 -15.99 -9.03 -6.74
N ASN A 124 -17.26 -8.65 -6.72
CA ASN A 124 -18.20 -8.97 -7.80
C ASN A 124 -17.80 -8.33 -9.14
N ILE A 125 -17.35 -7.07 -9.13
CA ILE A 125 -16.83 -6.39 -10.31
C ILE A 125 -15.63 -7.15 -10.89
N LEU A 126 -14.65 -7.50 -10.05
CA LEU A 126 -13.45 -8.23 -10.47
C LEU A 126 -13.79 -9.63 -11.04
N LYS A 127 -14.68 -10.37 -10.37
CA LYS A 127 -15.17 -11.65 -10.88
C LYS A 127 -15.86 -11.50 -12.24
N THR A 128 -16.59 -10.40 -12.44
CA THR A 128 -17.24 -10.13 -13.72
C THR A 128 -16.21 -9.82 -14.81
N PHE A 129 -15.20 -9.00 -14.54
CA PHE A 129 -14.08 -8.77 -15.46
C PHE A 129 -13.32 -10.04 -15.80
N ARG A 130 -13.12 -10.94 -14.83
CA ARG A 130 -12.53 -12.27 -15.08
C ARG A 130 -13.36 -13.08 -16.08
N VAL A 131 -14.69 -13.10 -15.92
CA VAL A 131 -15.58 -13.78 -16.87
C VAL A 131 -15.53 -13.11 -18.24
N MET A 132 -15.49 -11.78 -18.32
CA MET A 132 -15.32 -11.09 -19.61
C MET A 132 -14.00 -11.44 -20.29
N ALA A 133 -12.92 -11.60 -19.52
CA ALA A 133 -11.60 -11.95 -20.04
C ALA A 133 -11.62 -13.28 -20.82
N THR A 134 -12.48 -14.24 -20.46
CA THR A 134 -12.60 -15.53 -21.18
C THR A 134 -13.17 -15.39 -22.58
N PHE A 135 -13.82 -14.27 -22.89
CA PHE A 135 -14.34 -13.94 -24.22
C PHE A 135 -13.34 -13.11 -25.05
N THR A 136 -12.24 -12.65 -24.44
CA THR A 136 -11.22 -11.82 -25.10
C THR A 136 -9.95 -12.61 -25.38
N ASP A 137 -9.09 -12.10 -26.27
CA ASP A 137 -7.76 -12.67 -26.55
C ASP A 137 -6.62 -11.82 -25.95
N GLU A 138 -5.41 -12.38 -25.89
CA GLU A 138 -4.24 -11.66 -25.34
C GLU A 138 -3.92 -10.37 -26.12
N HIS A 139 -4.26 -10.33 -27.42
CA HIS A 139 -4.02 -9.14 -28.26
C HIS A 139 -4.91 -7.99 -27.82
N PHE A 140 -6.19 -8.27 -27.51
CA PHE A 140 -7.12 -7.30 -26.96
C PHE A 140 -6.67 -6.76 -25.60
N ILE A 141 -6.25 -7.64 -24.69
CA ILE A 141 -5.76 -7.23 -23.37
C ILE A 141 -4.52 -6.35 -23.51
N LYS A 142 -3.64 -6.67 -24.47
CA LYS A 142 -2.48 -5.85 -24.79
C LYS A 142 -2.88 -4.49 -25.37
N ASP A 143 -3.86 -4.42 -26.28
CA ASP A 143 -4.36 -3.16 -26.84
C ASP A 143 -4.97 -2.24 -25.77
N ILE A 144 -5.65 -2.80 -24.76
CA ILE A 144 -6.12 -2.05 -23.59
C ILE A 144 -4.94 -1.49 -22.80
N ARG A 145 -3.92 -2.31 -22.54
CA ARG A 145 -2.72 -1.91 -21.80
C ARG A 145 -1.93 -0.83 -22.54
N ASP A 146 -1.81 -0.94 -23.86
CA ASP A 146 -1.15 0.04 -24.72
C ASP A 146 -1.87 1.40 -24.73
N LYS A 147 -3.17 1.43 -24.39
CA LYS A 147 -3.96 2.64 -24.15
C LYS A 147 -3.84 3.18 -22.72
N GLY A 148 -3.02 2.56 -21.87
CA GLY A 148 -2.79 2.98 -20.48
C GLY A 148 -3.90 2.58 -19.50
N LEU A 149 -4.69 1.56 -19.85
CA LEU A 149 -5.71 0.98 -18.97
C LEU A 149 -5.24 -0.38 -18.44
N ASP A 150 -5.43 -0.62 -17.15
CA ASP A 150 -5.12 -1.92 -16.54
C ASP A 150 -6.36 -2.81 -16.54
N TRP A 151 -6.26 -3.99 -17.14
CA TRP A 151 -7.32 -5.00 -17.10
C TRP A 151 -7.14 -5.93 -15.87
N PRO A 152 -8.20 -6.17 -15.07
CA PRO A 152 -8.09 -7.06 -13.91
C PRO A 152 -7.72 -8.50 -14.26
N THR A 153 -6.94 -9.13 -13.39
CA THR A 153 -6.40 -10.49 -13.52
C THR A 153 -6.96 -11.44 -12.44
N ASP A 154 -6.61 -12.73 -12.52
CA ASP A 154 -6.93 -13.68 -11.46
C ASP A 154 -6.26 -13.36 -10.12
N GLU A 155 -5.09 -12.71 -10.17
CA GLU A 155 -4.40 -12.24 -8.98
C GLU A 155 -5.22 -11.16 -8.26
N ASP A 156 -5.94 -10.31 -9.00
CA ASP A 156 -6.83 -9.31 -8.41
C ASP A 156 -7.99 -9.94 -7.65
N VAL A 157 -8.60 -10.98 -8.23
CA VAL A 157 -9.68 -11.72 -7.59
C VAL A 157 -9.18 -12.44 -6.34
N SER A 158 -7.97 -13.04 -6.39
CA SER A 158 -7.34 -13.66 -5.23
C SER A 158 -7.03 -12.63 -4.13
N GLY A 159 -6.48 -11.48 -4.51
CA GLY A 159 -6.21 -10.35 -3.62
C GLY A 159 -7.48 -9.82 -2.95
N ALA A 160 -8.63 -9.84 -3.64
CA ALA A 160 -9.92 -9.48 -3.07
C ALA A 160 -10.37 -10.44 -1.96
N TYR A 161 -10.21 -11.75 -2.16
CA TYR A 161 -10.50 -12.73 -1.10
C TYR A 161 -9.55 -12.56 0.10
N HIS A 162 -8.26 -12.33 -0.17
CA HIS A 162 -7.26 -12.05 0.87
C HIS A 162 -7.65 -10.80 1.67
N ALA A 163 -8.01 -9.71 0.99
CA ALA A 163 -8.46 -8.48 1.61
C ALA A 163 -9.70 -8.71 2.50
N ILE A 164 -10.72 -9.44 2.03
CA ILE A 164 -11.92 -9.75 2.82
C ILE A 164 -11.57 -10.56 4.07
N ALA A 165 -10.71 -11.58 3.95
CA ALA A 165 -10.23 -12.36 5.08
C ALA A 165 -9.52 -11.48 6.13
N ARG A 166 -8.62 -10.60 5.67
CA ARG A 166 -7.90 -9.64 6.52
C ARG A 166 -8.84 -8.66 7.21
N LEU A 167 -9.80 -8.11 6.48
CA LEU A 167 -10.79 -7.17 7.01
C LEU A 167 -11.66 -7.82 8.09
N GLN A 168 -12.15 -9.03 7.83
CA GLN A 168 -12.91 -9.81 8.80
C GLN A 168 -12.08 -10.02 10.07
N LYS A 169 -10.83 -10.50 9.94
CA LYS A 169 -9.95 -10.77 11.07
C LYS A 169 -9.60 -9.50 11.87
N THR A 170 -9.21 -8.43 11.19
CA THR A 170 -8.75 -7.19 11.82
C THR A 170 -9.89 -6.51 12.59
N TYR A 171 -11.05 -6.38 11.95
CA TYR A 171 -12.17 -5.62 12.48
C TYR A 171 -13.21 -6.47 13.23
N GLU A 172 -13.01 -7.79 13.30
CA GLU A 172 -13.95 -8.74 13.90
C GLU A 172 -15.38 -8.59 13.35
N LEU A 173 -15.48 -8.40 12.03
CA LEU A 173 -16.76 -8.23 11.37
C LEU A 173 -17.64 -9.48 11.57
N PRO A 174 -18.96 -9.31 11.81
CA PRO A 174 -19.87 -10.44 11.86
C PRO A 174 -19.86 -11.18 10.52
N PHE A 175 -19.54 -12.47 10.55
CA PHE A 175 -19.45 -13.29 9.35
C PHE A 175 -20.75 -13.28 8.54
N ASP A 176 -21.90 -13.37 9.21
CA ASP A 176 -23.21 -13.43 8.56
C ASP A 176 -23.54 -12.13 7.84
N ASP A 177 -23.09 -10.99 8.38
CA ASP A 177 -23.20 -9.67 7.72
C ASP A 177 -22.33 -9.66 6.46
N VAL A 178 -21.06 -10.06 6.55
CA VAL A 178 -20.14 -10.06 5.40
C VAL A 178 -20.63 -11.02 4.31
N ILE A 179 -21.13 -12.20 4.68
CA ILE A 179 -21.74 -13.17 3.76
C ILE A 179 -23.00 -12.59 3.12
N GLY A 180 -23.85 -11.96 3.92
CA GLY A 180 -25.07 -11.28 3.47
C GLY A 180 -24.83 -10.02 2.65
N GLY A 181 -23.58 -9.57 2.54
CA GLY A 181 -23.20 -8.41 1.73
C GLY A 181 -23.09 -7.09 2.47
N SER A 182 -23.20 -7.09 3.79
CA SER A 182 -23.10 -5.91 4.63
C SER A 182 -21.70 -5.79 5.22
N VAL A 183 -21.05 -4.64 5.02
CA VAL A 183 -19.76 -4.34 5.65
C VAL A 183 -19.84 -2.98 6.33
N ALA A 184 -19.57 -2.96 7.63
CA ALA A 184 -19.71 -1.77 8.48
C ALA A 184 -21.11 -1.11 8.38
N GLY A 185 -22.16 -1.91 8.26
CA GLY A 185 -23.55 -1.44 8.11
C GLY A 185 -23.90 -0.89 6.73
N ILE A 186 -22.96 -0.91 5.77
CA ILE A 186 -23.20 -0.51 4.39
C ILE A 186 -23.57 -1.77 3.60
N GLN A 187 -24.74 -1.77 2.98
CA GLN A 187 -25.22 -2.92 2.21
C GLN A 187 -24.77 -2.84 0.75
N SER A 188 -24.22 -3.94 0.24
CA SER A 188 -23.79 -4.05 -1.16
C SER A 188 -24.89 -4.41 -2.15
N GLY A 189 -25.95 -5.07 -1.67
CA GLY A 189 -26.98 -5.68 -2.53
C GLY A 189 -26.57 -7.04 -3.10
N PHE A 190 -25.38 -7.55 -2.77
CA PHE A 190 -24.88 -8.87 -3.18
C PHE A 190 -24.53 -9.72 -1.98
N SER A 191 -24.85 -11.00 -2.03
CA SER A 191 -24.34 -11.96 -1.04
C SER A 191 -23.15 -12.72 -1.62
N LEU A 192 -22.24 -13.15 -0.76
CA LEU A 192 -21.14 -14.03 -1.15
C LEU A 192 -21.68 -15.40 -1.56
N LEU A 193 -21.13 -15.96 -2.64
CA LEU A 193 -21.44 -17.32 -3.06
C LEU A 193 -20.72 -18.33 -2.14
N GLU A 194 -21.19 -19.57 -2.13
CA GLU A 194 -20.54 -20.65 -1.38
C GLU A 194 -19.07 -20.91 -1.78
N GLU A 195 -18.73 -20.64 -3.03
CA GLU A 195 -17.35 -20.71 -3.51
C GLU A 195 -16.50 -19.57 -2.93
N ASP A 196 -17.07 -18.37 -2.81
CA ASP A 196 -16.38 -17.20 -2.27
C ASP A 196 -16.02 -17.42 -0.80
N VAL A 197 -16.96 -17.97 -0.02
CA VAL A 197 -16.73 -18.33 1.39
C VAL A 197 -15.56 -19.30 1.55
N VAL A 198 -15.47 -20.32 0.70
CA VAL A 198 -14.35 -21.28 0.74
C VAL A 198 -13.04 -20.60 0.36
N ARG A 199 -13.01 -19.81 -0.71
CA ARG A 199 -11.79 -19.10 -1.14
C ARG A 199 -11.29 -18.11 -0.09
N ILE A 200 -12.20 -17.41 0.61
CA ILE A 200 -11.84 -16.52 1.73
C ILE A 200 -11.25 -17.33 2.89
N ALA A 201 -11.84 -18.49 3.22
CA ALA A 201 -11.31 -19.37 4.26
C ALA A 201 -9.91 -19.91 3.91
N GLU A 202 -9.68 -20.29 2.64
CA GLU A 202 -8.36 -20.69 2.14
C GLU A 202 -7.33 -19.57 2.31
N GLN A 203 -7.67 -18.33 1.95
CA GLN A 203 -6.77 -17.20 2.18
C GLN A 203 -6.52 -16.93 3.66
N ALA A 204 -7.55 -17.03 4.51
CA ALA A 204 -7.38 -16.91 5.95
C ALA A 204 -6.40 -17.96 6.51
N LEU A 205 -6.42 -19.21 6.00
CA LEU A 205 -5.44 -20.23 6.37
C LEU A 205 -4.02 -19.88 5.90
N ASN A 206 -3.88 -19.40 4.66
CA ASN A 206 -2.58 -18.98 4.12
C ASN A 206 -1.94 -17.85 4.95
N MET A 207 -2.76 -16.97 5.53
CA MET A 207 -2.33 -15.91 6.45
C MET A 207 -2.06 -16.40 7.88
N GLY A 208 -2.34 -17.67 8.20
CA GLY A 208 -2.23 -18.23 9.55
C GLY A 208 -3.42 -17.90 10.47
N TYR A 209 -4.52 -17.38 9.95
CA TYR A 209 -5.74 -17.05 10.70
C TYR A 209 -6.64 -18.28 10.88
N ASN A 210 -6.10 -19.34 11.50
CA ASN A 210 -6.76 -20.64 11.59
C ASN A 210 -8.17 -20.57 12.19
N ALA A 211 -8.35 -19.89 13.33
CA ALA A 211 -9.66 -19.76 13.98
C ALA A 211 -10.68 -18.95 13.13
N THR A 212 -10.20 -17.96 12.38
CA THR A 212 -11.03 -17.18 11.45
C THR A 212 -11.45 -18.03 10.26
N ALA A 213 -10.52 -18.74 9.63
CA ALA A 213 -10.81 -19.65 8.52
C ALA A 213 -11.85 -20.72 8.93
N MET A 214 -11.70 -21.24 10.14
CA MET A 214 -12.64 -22.17 10.75
C MET A 214 -14.06 -21.62 10.83
N SER A 215 -14.19 -20.37 11.29
CA SER A 215 -15.49 -19.72 11.44
C SER A 215 -16.18 -19.43 10.10
N TRP A 216 -15.40 -19.23 9.03
CA TRP A 216 -15.92 -19.15 7.66
C TRP A 216 -16.48 -20.49 7.18
N LEU A 217 -15.76 -21.60 7.43
CA LEU A 217 -16.15 -22.93 6.96
C LEU A 217 -17.37 -23.50 7.71
N ASP A 218 -17.48 -23.22 9.02
CA ASP A 218 -18.59 -23.69 9.86
C ASP A 218 -19.96 -23.23 9.33
N ARG A 219 -20.04 -22.00 8.82
CA ARG A 219 -21.26 -21.41 8.24
C ARG A 219 -21.68 -22.04 6.92
N LYS A 220 -20.78 -22.74 6.24
CA LYS A 220 -21.08 -23.47 5.02
C LYS A 220 -21.60 -24.89 5.29
N TRP A 221 -21.14 -25.52 6.35
CA TRP A 221 -21.38 -26.94 6.62
C TRP A 221 -22.09 -27.16 7.95
N THR A 222 -23.34 -26.68 8.04
CA THR A 222 -24.19 -26.85 9.23
C THR A 222 -24.59 -28.30 9.49
N ASP A 223 -24.59 -29.16 8.45
CA ASP A 223 -25.15 -30.53 8.49
C ASP A 223 -24.11 -31.66 8.31
N THR A 224 -22.83 -31.36 8.12
CA THR A 224 -21.81 -32.38 7.89
C THR A 224 -20.76 -32.33 8.99
N THR A 225 -20.46 -33.47 9.61
CA THR A 225 -19.45 -33.53 10.67
C THR A 225 -18.16 -32.91 10.15
N CYS A 226 -17.64 -31.93 10.90
CA CYS A 226 -16.47 -31.11 10.58
C CYS A 226 -15.43 -31.95 9.83
N ALA A 227 -15.01 -33.11 10.38
CA ALA A 227 -14.04 -34.06 9.81
C ALA A 227 -14.06 -34.27 8.27
N THR A 228 -15.22 -34.38 7.62
CA THR A 228 -15.30 -34.54 6.15
C THR A 228 -14.94 -33.26 5.40
N CYS A 229 -15.27 -32.10 5.98
CA CYS A 229 -14.93 -30.76 5.46
C CYS A 229 -13.42 -30.52 5.47
N CYS A 230 -12.74 -30.92 6.55
CA CYS A 230 -11.27 -30.84 6.63
C CYS A 230 -10.62 -31.66 5.53
N GLN A 231 -11.12 -32.87 5.30
CA GLN A 231 -10.54 -33.76 4.28
C GLN A 231 -10.73 -33.21 2.87
N GLN A 232 -11.89 -32.61 2.56
CA GLN A 232 -12.13 -31.95 1.27
C GLN A 232 -11.24 -30.73 1.06
N LEU A 233 -10.99 -29.94 2.12
CA LEU A 233 -10.11 -28.78 2.07
C LEU A 233 -8.64 -29.18 1.92
N VAL A 234 -8.18 -30.18 2.68
CA VAL A 234 -6.83 -30.75 2.57
C VAL A 234 -6.58 -31.31 1.16
N ASN A 235 -7.57 -32.00 0.60
CA ASN A 235 -7.50 -32.53 -0.76
C ASN A 235 -7.44 -31.42 -1.83
N ARG A 236 -8.01 -30.23 -1.57
CA ARG A 236 -7.92 -29.07 -2.48
C ARG A 236 -6.62 -28.29 -2.32
N LEU A 237 -6.15 -28.09 -1.09
CA LEU A 237 -4.99 -27.25 -0.79
C LEU A 237 -3.65 -27.92 -1.13
N GLY A 238 -3.57 -29.25 -1.16
CA GLY A 238 -2.36 -29.98 -1.60
C GLY A 238 -1.09 -29.75 -0.75
N THR A 239 -1.18 -29.04 0.38
CA THR A 239 -0.02 -28.64 1.20
C THR A 239 0.03 -29.40 2.55
N PRO A 240 1.25 -29.65 3.09
CA PRO A 240 1.43 -30.27 4.41
C PRO A 240 0.81 -29.48 5.57
N SER A 241 0.62 -28.16 5.41
CA SER A 241 0.02 -27.25 6.39
C SER A 241 -1.48 -27.51 6.60
N GLY A 242 -2.23 -27.91 5.57
CA GLY A 242 -3.64 -28.30 5.71
C GLY A 242 -3.84 -29.52 6.61
N GLY A 243 -2.93 -30.49 6.56
CA GLY A 243 -3.00 -31.71 7.38
C GLY A 243 -2.73 -31.47 8.88
N ALA A 244 -1.92 -30.46 9.21
CA ALA A 244 -1.63 -30.08 10.60
C ALA A 244 -2.77 -29.29 11.26
N VAL A 245 -3.50 -28.47 10.50
CA VAL A 245 -4.67 -27.70 10.97
C VAL A 245 -5.83 -28.63 11.35
N CYS A 246 -5.95 -29.77 10.69
CA CYS A 246 -6.99 -30.79 10.93
C CYS A 246 -6.67 -31.80 12.06
N SER A 247 -5.74 -31.49 12.97
CA SER A 247 -5.34 -32.41 14.04
C SER A 247 -6.43 -32.57 15.13
N LYS A 248 -6.21 -33.53 16.06
CA LYS A 248 -7.17 -34.21 16.97
C LYS A 248 -8.30 -33.40 17.63
N GLU A 249 -8.17 -32.08 17.75
CA GLU A 249 -9.15 -31.18 18.38
C GLU A 249 -10.49 -31.13 17.62
N TRP A 250 -10.47 -31.36 16.31
CA TRP A 250 -11.66 -31.40 15.46
C TRP A 250 -12.57 -32.63 15.66
N ARG A 251 -12.07 -33.72 16.26
CA ARG A 251 -12.86 -34.97 16.41
C ARG A 251 -13.82 -34.98 17.60
N HIS A 252 -13.71 -34.03 18.54
CA HIS A 252 -14.40 -34.11 19.83
C HIS A 252 -15.24 -32.88 20.20
N GLY A 253 -15.53 -31.98 19.25
CA GLY A 253 -16.57 -30.95 19.44
C GLY A 253 -16.31 -29.92 20.54
N HIS A 254 -15.05 -29.68 20.93
CA HIS A 254 -14.70 -28.64 21.89
C HIS A 254 -13.49 -27.83 21.43
N ILE A 255 -13.73 -26.55 21.13
CA ILE A 255 -12.66 -25.54 21.07
C ILE A 255 -12.37 -25.12 22.53
N SER A 256 -11.53 -25.87 23.24
CA SER A 256 -10.80 -25.30 24.38
C SER A 256 -9.53 -24.68 23.83
N GLY A 257 -9.37 -23.36 23.94
CA GLY A 257 -8.27 -22.56 23.37
C GLY A 257 -6.87 -22.83 23.94
N SER A 258 -6.52 -24.08 24.26
CA SER A 258 -5.31 -24.46 24.96
C SER A 258 -4.35 -25.38 24.19
N GLY A 259 -4.66 -25.78 22.94
CA GLY A 259 -3.87 -26.78 22.21
C GLY A 259 -3.42 -26.43 20.79
N LEU A 260 -3.48 -25.15 20.37
CA LEU A 260 -2.83 -24.72 19.14
C LEU A 260 -1.31 -25.04 19.20
N PRO A 261 -0.70 -25.59 18.14
CA PRO A 261 0.75 -25.64 18.05
C PRO A 261 1.23 -24.20 18.21
N LYS A 262 1.91 -23.92 19.33
CA LYS A 262 2.66 -22.67 19.46
C LYS A 262 3.55 -22.64 18.24
N SER A 263 3.31 -21.69 17.33
CA SER A 263 4.33 -21.32 16.37
C SER A 263 5.63 -21.18 17.17
N GLY A 264 6.64 -21.91 16.74
CA GLY A 264 7.95 -21.98 17.42
C GLY A 264 8.66 -20.63 17.52
N HIS A 265 8.03 -19.55 17.05
CA HIS A 265 8.40 -18.18 17.35
C HIS A 265 7.23 -17.49 18.05
N ARG A 266 7.20 -17.57 19.37
CA ARG A 266 6.69 -16.44 20.17
C ARG A 266 7.69 -15.31 19.95
N ASP A 267 7.52 -14.61 18.84
CA ASP A 267 8.20 -13.36 18.60
C ASP A 267 7.67 -12.39 19.65
N LYS A 268 8.45 -12.18 20.73
CA LYS A 268 8.13 -11.27 21.82
C LYS A 268 8.05 -9.80 21.36
N GLN A 269 8.10 -9.57 20.05
CA GLN A 269 8.21 -8.29 19.36
C GLN A 269 7.05 -8.02 18.38
N SER A 270 6.11 -8.95 18.20
CA SER A 270 4.95 -8.75 17.32
C SER A 270 3.88 -7.88 18.00
N ARG A 271 3.94 -6.56 17.76
CA ARG A 271 2.91 -5.55 18.17
C ARG A 271 1.58 -5.69 17.41
N TYR A 272 1.37 -6.83 16.78
CA TYR A 272 0.26 -7.06 15.87
C TYR A 272 -1.09 -7.14 16.61
N PRO A 273 -1.21 -7.78 17.79
CA PRO A 273 -2.45 -7.77 18.56
C PRO A 273 -2.90 -6.36 18.95
N GLU A 274 -1.98 -5.53 19.47
CA GLU A 274 -2.25 -4.15 19.86
C GLU A 274 -2.62 -3.28 18.65
N TYR A 275 -1.96 -3.51 17.51
CA TYR A 275 -2.32 -2.89 16.23
C TYR A 275 -3.76 -3.22 15.79
N GLU A 276 -4.15 -4.50 15.77
CA GLU A 276 -5.50 -4.90 15.39
C GLU A 276 -6.56 -4.32 16.36
N GLU A 277 -6.26 -4.33 17.67
CA GLU A 277 -7.14 -3.75 18.69
C GLU A 277 -7.36 -2.26 18.50
N LEU A 278 -6.29 -1.48 18.23
CA LEU A 278 -6.42 -0.06 17.93
C LEU A 278 -7.19 0.19 16.63
N CYS A 279 -7.00 -0.64 15.61
CA CYS A 279 -7.81 -0.57 14.39
C CYS A 279 -9.30 -0.76 14.71
N ARG A 280 -9.68 -1.73 15.56
CA ARG A 280 -11.07 -1.91 16.02
C ARG A 280 -11.58 -0.71 16.80
N LYS A 281 -10.81 -0.22 17.78
CA LYS A 281 -11.16 0.96 18.58
C LYS A 281 -11.37 2.20 17.70
N SER A 282 -10.61 2.32 16.61
CA SER A 282 -10.76 3.42 15.65
C SER A 282 -12.11 3.44 14.92
N LEU A 283 -12.87 2.35 14.90
CA LEU A 283 -14.23 2.34 14.33
C LEU A 283 -15.31 2.86 15.29
N SER A 284 -15.03 2.84 16.60
CA SER A 284 -16.04 3.24 17.60
C SER A 284 -16.23 4.76 17.64
N ASN A 285 -17.49 5.21 17.70
CA ASN A 285 -17.84 6.62 17.92
C ASN A 285 -17.47 7.13 19.33
N GLY A 286 -17.02 6.24 20.22
CA GLY A 286 -16.49 6.58 21.53
C GLY A 286 -15.09 7.16 21.42
N HIS A 287 -14.77 8.14 22.28
CA HIS A 287 -13.40 8.66 22.48
C HIS A 287 -12.52 7.58 23.13
N GLY A 288 -12.19 6.52 22.38
CA GLY A 288 -11.59 5.29 22.89
C GLY A 288 -10.05 5.26 22.93
N SER A 289 -9.40 6.35 22.59
CA SER A 289 -8.00 6.62 22.91
C SER A 289 -7.97 8.10 23.27
N ARG A 290 -7.40 8.43 24.43
CA ARG A 290 -7.39 9.74 25.11
C ARG A 290 -7.87 10.89 24.22
N LYS A 291 -8.99 11.56 24.60
CA LYS A 291 -9.45 12.81 23.94
C LYS A 291 -8.22 13.67 23.60
N PRO A 292 -8.15 14.29 22.41
CA PRO A 292 -7.01 15.13 22.04
C PRO A 292 -6.69 16.04 23.22
N LEU A 293 -5.45 15.97 23.69
CA LEU A 293 -5.05 16.52 24.99
C LEU A 293 -5.42 18.01 25.07
N PHE A 294 -5.32 18.70 23.94
CA PHE A 294 -5.75 20.08 23.76
C PHE A 294 -5.88 20.42 22.26
N CYS A 295 -6.86 21.26 21.91
CA CYS A 295 -7.00 21.87 20.58
C CYS A 295 -6.51 23.32 20.65
N SER A 296 -5.66 23.74 19.71
CA SER A 296 -5.16 25.12 19.67
C SER A 296 -4.81 25.57 18.26
N TYR A 297 -4.41 26.84 18.15
CA TYR A 297 -3.85 27.42 16.94
C TYR A 297 -2.35 27.65 17.17
N SER A 298 -1.49 27.05 16.35
CA SER A 298 -0.09 27.48 16.24
C SER A 298 0.01 28.58 15.19
N SER A 299 0.79 29.63 15.51
CA SER A 299 1.27 30.55 14.49
C SER A 299 2.46 29.91 13.80
N GLY A 300 2.45 29.87 12.47
CA GLY A 300 3.64 29.46 11.71
C GLY A 300 4.75 30.51 11.80
N ARG A 301 5.81 30.32 11.01
CA ARG A 301 6.87 31.33 10.84
C ARG A 301 6.32 32.70 10.40
N VAL A 302 5.19 32.71 9.69
CA VAL A 302 4.44 33.91 9.33
C VAL A 302 3.36 34.18 10.39
N PRO A 303 3.42 35.29 11.15
CA PRO A 303 2.56 35.51 12.34
C PRO A 303 1.04 35.46 12.10
N TYR A 304 0.61 35.68 10.85
CA TYR A 304 -0.81 35.73 10.47
C TYR A 304 -1.33 34.39 9.93
N VAL A 305 -0.46 33.42 9.67
CA VAL A 305 -0.85 32.08 9.24
C VAL A 305 -1.00 31.21 10.48
N ARG A 306 -2.23 30.78 10.76
CA ARG A 306 -2.56 29.94 11.90
C ARG A 306 -3.00 28.56 11.43
N TYR A 307 -2.44 27.53 12.03
CA TYR A 307 -2.84 26.16 11.79
C TYR A 307 -3.59 25.65 13.02
N ARG A 308 -4.82 25.16 12.79
CA ARG A 308 -5.54 24.41 13.82
C ARG A 308 -4.79 23.09 14.04
N HIS A 309 -4.51 22.77 15.29
CA HIS A 309 -3.88 21.51 15.65
C HIS A 309 -4.53 20.83 16.86
N GLU A 310 -4.33 19.52 16.93
CA GLU A 310 -4.78 18.65 18.02
C GLU A 310 -3.63 17.73 18.45
N PHE A 311 -3.27 17.76 19.73
CA PHE A 311 -2.24 16.88 20.28
C PHE A 311 -2.84 15.52 20.66
N TYR A 312 -2.26 14.46 20.10
CA TYR A 312 -2.60 13.07 20.45
C TYR A 312 -1.59 12.48 21.43
N SER A 313 -0.34 12.96 21.40
CA SER A 313 0.70 12.65 22.37
C SER A 313 1.67 13.83 22.50
N LEU A 314 2.17 14.08 23.72
CA LEU A 314 3.21 15.08 23.97
C LEU A 314 4.61 14.47 24.00
N ASP A 315 4.73 13.18 24.34
CA ASP A 315 5.99 12.45 24.35
C ASP A 315 5.78 10.96 24.01
N PRO A 316 6.31 10.47 22.87
CA PRO A 316 6.83 11.27 21.76
C PRO A 316 5.72 12.13 21.15
N LEU A 317 6.09 13.24 20.51
CA LEU A 317 5.14 14.19 19.96
C LEU A 317 4.33 13.54 18.82
N ILE A 318 3.00 13.57 18.93
CA ILE A 318 2.06 13.24 17.86
C ILE A 318 1.00 14.33 17.81
N VAL A 319 0.92 15.03 16.68
CA VAL A 319 0.01 16.16 16.50
C VAL A 319 -0.64 16.10 15.12
N MET A 320 -1.94 16.37 15.08
CA MET A 320 -2.72 16.49 13.85
C MET A 320 -2.88 17.98 13.53
N PHE A 321 -2.48 18.39 12.33
CA PHE A 321 -2.70 19.73 11.78
C PHE A 321 -3.81 19.67 10.74
N TYR A 322 -4.75 20.61 10.78
CA TYR A 322 -5.87 20.66 9.84
C TYR A 322 -5.62 21.68 8.74
N ASP A 323 -6.23 21.43 7.57
CA ASP A 323 -6.26 22.37 6.45
C ASP A 323 -4.84 22.77 5.97
N VAL A 324 -3.90 21.81 6.01
CA VAL A 324 -2.49 22.03 5.65
C VAL A 324 -2.26 22.05 4.14
N VAL A 325 -3.16 21.43 3.37
CA VAL A 325 -3.20 21.51 1.90
C VAL A 325 -4.60 21.88 1.46
N SER A 326 -4.72 22.56 0.32
CA SER A 326 -6.03 22.84 -0.27
C SER A 326 -6.58 21.65 -1.06
N GLU A 327 -7.88 21.66 -1.35
CA GLU A 327 -8.53 20.70 -2.23
C GLU A 327 -7.82 20.58 -3.60
N ILE A 328 -7.47 21.72 -4.20
CA ILE A 328 -6.77 21.76 -5.49
C ILE A 328 -5.37 21.15 -5.39
N GLU A 329 -4.64 21.45 -4.32
CA GLU A 329 -3.32 20.85 -4.08
C GLU A 329 -3.42 19.33 -3.88
N SER A 330 -4.44 18.87 -3.16
CA SER A 330 -4.70 17.44 -2.97
C SER A 330 -5.00 16.73 -4.30
N LEU A 331 -5.93 17.27 -5.08
CA LEU A 331 -6.28 16.72 -6.40
C LEU A 331 -5.09 16.73 -7.35
N PHE A 332 -4.28 17.80 -7.32
CA PHE A 332 -3.06 17.91 -8.12
C PHE A 332 -2.04 16.82 -7.75
N LEU A 333 -1.77 16.61 -6.45
CA LEU A 333 -0.87 15.55 -6.00
C LEU A 333 -1.37 14.17 -6.40
N LYS A 334 -2.67 13.88 -6.24
CA LYS A 334 -3.27 12.62 -6.70
C LYS A 334 -3.10 12.42 -8.20
N TYR A 335 -3.34 13.47 -9.00
CA TYR A 335 -3.19 13.43 -10.45
C TYR A 335 -1.75 13.13 -10.87
N VAL A 336 -0.77 13.87 -10.35
CA VAL A 336 0.65 13.66 -10.67
C VAL A 336 1.09 12.25 -10.24
N ALA A 337 0.74 11.85 -9.01
CA ALA A 337 1.09 10.53 -8.49
C ALA A 337 0.51 9.40 -9.32
N SER A 338 -0.71 9.55 -9.84
CA SER A 338 -1.39 8.51 -10.61
C SER A 338 -0.69 8.11 -11.93
N HIS A 339 0.40 8.78 -12.30
CA HIS A 339 1.26 8.44 -13.44
C HIS A 339 2.60 7.80 -13.04
N VAL A 340 2.93 7.76 -11.74
CA VAL A 340 4.18 7.25 -11.18
C VAL A 340 3.97 6.25 -10.03
N LEU A 341 2.71 5.92 -9.73
CA LEU A 341 2.35 4.92 -8.73
C LEU A 341 2.70 3.53 -9.25
N GLU A 342 3.51 2.81 -8.49
CA GLU A 342 3.82 1.40 -8.70
C GLU A 342 3.37 0.59 -7.48
N SER A 343 3.24 -0.73 -7.63
CA SER A 343 2.84 -1.59 -6.52
C SER A 343 3.89 -1.54 -5.40
N GLY A 344 3.47 -1.20 -4.19
CA GLY A 344 4.35 -0.94 -3.04
C GLY A 344 4.79 -2.17 -2.26
N GLY A 345 4.54 -3.38 -2.78
CA GLY A 345 5.07 -4.62 -2.20
C GLY A 345 6.59 -4.59 -2.24
N ILE A 346 7.25 -4.70 -1.09
CA ILE A 346 8.71 -4.74 -1.03
C ILE A 346 9.17 -6.06 -1.65
N ALA A 347 9.52 -6.03 -2.94
CA ALA A 347 10.14 -7.15 -3.61
C ALA A 347 11.56 -7.34 -3.07
N ILE A 348 11.74 -8.26 -2.12
CA ILE A 348 13.07 -8.78 -1.81
C ILE A 348 13.52 -9.60 -3.02
N LYS A 349 14.47 -9.09 -3.80
CA LYS A 349 15.15 -9.87 -4.83
C LYS A 349 16.01 -10.95 -4.14
N GLY A 350 15.47 -12.17 -4.07
CA GLY A 350 16.17 -13.37 -3.61
C GLY A 350 15.39 -14.63 -4.01
N GLU A 351 16.09 -15.71 -4.34
CA GLU A 351 15.52 -16.96 -4.89
C GLU A 351 14.55 -17.69 -3.95
N ASN A 352 14.52 -17.35 -2.66
CA ASN A 352 13.49 -17.77 -1.72
C ASN A 352 12.52 -16.61 -1.45
N ARG A 353 11.46 -16.53 -2.26
CA ARG A 353 10.35 -15.61 -2.08
C ARG A 353 9.55 -16.02 -0.85
N ASP A 354 9.88 -15.44 0.30
CA ASP A 354 9.11 -15.62 1.52
C ASP A 354 7.77 -14.86 1.36
N ILE A 355 6.67 -15.60 1.37
CA ILE A 355 5.28 -15.11 1.24
C ILE A 355 4.96 -14.04 2.30
N SER A 356 5.69 -14.04 3.41
CA SER A 356 5.61 -13.06 4.50
C SER A 356 5.95 -11.61 4.09
N SER A 357 6.70 -11.41 2.99
CA SER A 357 7.12 -10.08 2.52
C SER A 357 6.02 -9.29 1.81
N PHE A 358 5.02 -9.97 1.22
CA PHE A 358 3.91 -9.35 0.48
C PHE A 358 2.81 -8.78 1.38
N ASP A 359 2.66 -9.27 2.62
CA ASP A 359 1.62 -8.80 3.55
C ASP A 359 2.07 -7.62 4.42
N ASN A 360 3.31 -7.14 4.29
CA ASN A 360 3.79 -6.00 5.09
C ASN A 360 3.15 -4.68 4.67
N ARG A 361 3.02 -4.45 3.35
CA ARG A 361 2.39 -3.26 2.80
C ARG A 361 1.60 -3.63 1.56
N VAL A 362 0.30 -3.34 1.58
CA VAL A 362 -0.61 -3.58 0.45
C VAL A 362 -1.18 -2.25 -0.01
N GLY A 363 -0.56 -1.65 -1.02
CA GLY A 363 -0.89 -0.33 -1.55
C GLY A 363 0.03 0.04 -2.71
N HIS A 364 -0.29 1.09 -3.45
CA HIS A 364 0.60 1.68 -4.45
C HIS A 364 1.40 2.84 -3.86
N VAL A 365 2.60 3.04 -4.38
CA VAL A 365 3.57 4.03 -3.90
C VAL A 365 4.23 4.70 -5.10
N GLY A 366 4.39 6.01 -5.02
CA GLY A 366 5.05 6.82 -6.03
C GLY A 366 5.73 8.01 -5.38
N TRP A 367 6.74 8.56 -6.04
CA TRP A 367 7.52 9.67 -5.51
C TRP A 367 7.31 10.92 -6.37
N VAL A 368 7.08 12.05 -5.70
CA VAL A 368 6.82 13.35 -6.33
C VAL A 368 7.84 14.35 -5.79
N TYR A 369 8.66 14.89 -6.69
CA TYR A 369 9.81 15.72 -6.33
C TYR A 369 9.44 17.20 -6.29
N ASP A 370 10.10 17.94 -5.39
CA ASP A 370 9.77 19.33 -5.11
C ASP A 370 9.99 20.26 -6.33
N ASP A 371 10.91 19.89 -7.21
CA ASP A 371 11.29 20.63 -8.42
C ASP A 371 10.38 20.35 -9.62
N TRP A 372 9.54 19.31 -9.58
CA TRP A 372 8.62 18.99 -10.66
C TRP A 372 7.57 20.08 -10.90
N HIS A 373 7.13 20.77 -9.83
CA HIS A 373 6.12 21.81 -9.97
C HIS A 373 6.13 22.82 -8.79
N PRO A 374 5.88 24.12 -9.02
CA PRO A 374 5.81 25.13 -7.97
C PRO A 374 4.77 24.87 -6.87
N ILE A 375 3.71 24.10 -7.15
CA ILE A 375 2.75 23.68 -6.12
C ILE A 375 3.45 22.77 -5.09
N ILE A 376 4.26 21.81 -5.55
CA ILE A 376 4.90 20.82 -4.68
C ILE A 376 5.93 21.52 -3.78
N SER A 377 6.78 22.37 -4.36
CA SER A 377 7.74 23.17 -3.55
C SER A 377 7.06 24.14 -2.59
N ARG A 378 5.85 24.66 -2.89
CA ARG A 378 5.07 25.44 -1.92
C ARG A 378 4.56 24.59 -0.77
N ILE A 379 4.08 23.37 -1.04
CA ILE A 379 3.66 22.43 0.00
C ILE A 379 4.84 22.09 0.92
N SER A 380 6.01 21.74 0.36
CA SER A 380 7.21 21.44 1.15
C SER A 380 7.65 22.62 2.02
N ARG A 381 7.64 23.86 1.50
CA ARG A 381 7.90 25.06 2.32
C ARG A 381 6.89 25.26 3.44
N ARG A 382 5.61 25.01 3.16
CA ARG A 382 4.54 25.10 4.18
C ARG A 382 4.75 24.06 5.27
N ILE A 383 5.14 22.83 4.92
CA ILE A 383 5.50 21.79 5.90
C ILE A 383 6.62 22.30 6.82
N ALA A 384 7.68 22.90 6.25
CA ALA A 384 8.76 23.49 7.05
C ALA A 384 8.29 24.60 7.99
N ASP A 385 7.36 25.45 7.54
CA ASP A 385 6.80 26.54 8.36
C ASP A 385 5.89 26.02 9.49
N VAL A 386 5.17 24.91 9.27
CA VAL A 386 4.28 24.27 10.26
C VAL A 386 5.08 23.51 11.31
N THR A 387 6.07 22.70 10.89
CA THR A 387 6.84 21.83 11.79
C THR A 387 8.03 22.54 12.43
N THR A 388 8.43 23.70 11.89
CA THR A 388 9.67 24.42 12.19
C THR A 388 10.96 23.68 11.84
N LEU A 389 10.84 22.50 11.23
CA LEU A 389 11.95 21.71 10.69
C LEU A 389 12.26 22.13 9.27
N SER A 390 13.51 21.93 8.83
CA SER A 390 13.90 22.27 7.47
C SER A 390 13.48 21.20 6.48
N THR A 391 12.90 21.62 5.35
CA THR A 391 12.67 20.77 4.17
C THR A 391 13.45 21.26 2.94
N LEU A 392 14.48 22.10 3.12
CA LEU A 392 15.25 22.67 2.01
C LEU A 392 15.88 21.57 1.16
N SER A 393 15.76 21.71 -0.16
CA SER A 393 16.47 20.92 -1.14
C SER A 393 17.57 21.78 -1.76
N LEU A 394 18.83 21.43 -1.52
CA LEU A 394 20.00 22.12 -2.07
C LEU A 394 20.77 21.14 -2.97
N ALA A 395 21.54 21.68 -3.92
CA ALA A 395 22.29 20.87 -4.88
C ALA A 395 23.28 19.87 -4.25
N ALA A 396 23.74 20.12 -3.02
CA ALA A 396 24.70 19.28 -2.31
C ALA A 396 24.07 18.36 -1.24
N ALA A 397 22.86 18.69 -0.75
CA ALA A 397 22.16 17.90 0.26
C ALA A 397 20.67 18.30 0.32
N THR A 398 19.79 17.33 0.55
CA THR A 398 18.38 17.57 0.82
C THR A 398 18.11 17.38 2.30
N HIS A 399 17.36 18.28 2.94
CA HIS A 399 16.97 18.19 4.35
C HIS A 399 15.69 17.37 4.55
N ALA A 400 15.04 16.97 3.46
CA ALA A 400 13.88 16.09 3.45
C ALA A 400 13.80 15.30 2.15
N GLU A 401 13.17 14.14 2.19
CA GLU A 401 12.88 13.32 1.02
C GLU A 401 11.83 13.97 0.10
N PRO A 402 11.73 13.54 -1.19
CA PRO A 402 10.57 13.84 -2.02
C PRO A 402 9.27 13.39 -1.35
N LEU A 403 8.12 13.93 -1.79
CA LEU A 403 6.83 13.45 -1.28
C LEU A 403 6.61 12.01 -1.74
N GLN A 404 6.44 11.08 -0.80
CA GLN A 404 5.97 9.74 -1.11
C GLN A 404 4.44 9.75 -1.10
N ILE A 405 3.83 9.62 -2.28
CA ILE A 405 2.38 9.51 -2.43
C ILE A 405 1.99 8.04 -2.41
N CYS A 406 0.99 7.69 -1.61
CA CYS A 406 0.54 6.32 -1.47
C CYS A 406 -0.97 6.21 -1.64
N ASN A 407 -1.42 5.16 -2.31
CA ASN A 407 -2.83 4.81 -2.44
C ASN A 407 -3.08 3.43 -1.85
N TYR A 408 -4.00 3.37 -0.89
CA TYR A 408 -4.51 2.12 -0.31
C TYR A 408 -5.98 2.01 -0.69
N GLY A 409 -6.31 1.02 -1.52
CA GLY A 409 -7.69 0.59 -1.76
C GLY A 409 -8.25 -0.16 -0.55
N VAL A 410 -9.47 -0.70 -0.71
CA VAL A 410 -10.11 -1.58 0.27
C VAL A 410 -9.14 -2.69 0.71
N GLY A 411 -9.08 -3.06 1.98
CA GLY A 411 -8.13 -4.04 2.52
C GLY A 411 -6.65 -3.62 2.49
N GLY A 412 -6.31 -2.55 1.78
CA GLY A 412 -4.96 -1.99 1.71
C GLY A 412 -4.52 -1.44 3.06
N HIS A 413 -3.29 -1.75 3.45
CA HIS A 413 -2.77 -1.48 4.79
C HIS A 413 -1.24 -1.38 4.79
N PHE A 414 -0.68 -0.96 5.93
CA PHE A 414 0.75 -1.06 6.20
C PHE A 414 0.92 -1.55 7.64
N ARG A 415 1.52 -2.72 7.81
CA ARG A 415 1.83 -3.30 9.12
C ARG A 415 2.70 -2.37 9.99
N PRO A 416 2.68 -2.56 11.32
CA PRO A 416 3.51 -1.77 12.24
C PRO A 416 4.98 -1.73 11.83
N HIS A 417 5.53 -0.53 11.66
CA HIS A 417 6.91 -0.27 11.28
C HIS A 417 7.44 1.02 11.91
N GLN A 418 8.72 1.32 11.66
CA GLN A 418 9.37 2.57 12.03
C GLN A 418 9.90 3.24 10.78
N ASP A 419 9.77 4.56 10.73
CA ASP A 419 10.34 5.34 9.64
C ASP A 419 11.85 5.52 9.81
N ALA A 420 12.31 5.80 11.03
CA ALA A 420 13.73 5.88 11.33
C ALA A 420 14.41 4.52 11.17
N PHE A 421 15.59 4.54 10.56
CA PHE A 421 16.46 3.38 10.39
C PHE A 421 17.01 2.93 11.75
N ALA A 422 17.32 1.64 11.87
CA ALA A 422 17.96 1.11 13.07
C ALA A 422 19.37 1.71 13.26
N ASP A 423 19.85 1.72 14.50
CA ASP A 423 21.15 2.29 14.84
C ASP A 423 22.32 1.41 14.34
N ASP A 424 22.08 0.12 14.02
CA ASP A 424 23.08 -0.92 13.76
C ASP A 424 23.18 -1.36 12.28
N VAL A 425 22.63 -0.59 11.34
CA VAL A 425 22.47 -1.05 9.96
C VAL A 425 23.82 -1.03 9.22
N THR A 426 24.39 -2.22 8.95
CA THR A 426 25.55 -2.43 8.08
C THR A 426 25.29 -2.08 6.61
N ASN A 427 24.01 -1.93 6.24
CA ASN A 427 23.50 -1.53 4.92
C ASN A 427 22.66 -0.24 5.01
N ILE A 428 23.31 0.88 5.35
CA ILE A 428 22.65 2.20 5.32
C ILE A 428 22.14 2.46 3.90
N PRO A 429 20.85 2.79 3.69
CA PRO A 429 20.36 3.15 2.36
C PRO A 429 21.19 4.27 1.76
N GLU A 430 21.52 4.20 0.47
CA GLU A 430 22.39 5.20 -0.19
C GLU A 430 21.92 6.64 0.05
N MET A 431 20.59 6.86 0.04
CA MET A 431 19.96 8.16 0.33
C MET A 431 20.20 8.69 1.76
N ALA A 432 20.46 7.81 2.72
CA ALA A 432 20.74 8.15 4.12
C ALA A 432 22.23 8.45 4.36
N ILE A 433 23.11 8.06 3.43
CA ILE A 433 24.54 8.35 3.50
C ILE A 433 24.72 9.88 3.40
N GLY A 434 25.30 10.48 4.43
CA GLY A 434 25.47 11.93 4.53
C GLY A 434 24.22 12.72 4.95
N SER A 435 23.02 12.13 4.85
CA SER A 435 21.75 12.76 5.25
C SER A 435 21.37 12.49 6.71
N GLY A 436 21.89 11.40 7.30
CA GLY A 436 21.49 10.96 8.64
C GLY A 436 20.19 10.17 8.64
N ASN A 437 19.49 10.13 9.78
CA ASN A 437 18.27 9.35 9.95
C ASN A 437 17.02 10.19 9.63
N ARG A 438 15.84 9.56 9.57
CA ARG A 438 14.55 10.27 9.45
C ARG A 438 14.12 10.74 10.82
N ASP A 439 14.39 11.99 11.18
CA ASP A 439 14.05 12.54 12.50
C ASP A 439 12.54 12.69 12.71
N ALA A 440 11.80 12.97 11.64
CA ALA A 440 10.38 13.25 11.73
C ALA A 440 9.63 12.84 10.46
N THR A 441 8.33 12.62 10.63
CA THR A 441 7.40 12.32 9.54
C THR A 441 6.24 13.28 9.57
N PHE A 442 5.92 13.84 8.40
CA PHE A 442 4.73 14.65 8.18
C PHE A 442 3.89 13.99 7.09
N MET A 443 2.76 13.39 7.48
CA MET A 443 1.88 12.64 6.57
C MET A 443 0.56 13.37 6.37
N VAL A 444 0.31 13.82 5.14
CA VAL A 444 -0.93 14.47 4.72
C VAL A 444 -1.94 13.42 4.25
N TYR A 445 -3.19 13.51 4.70
CA TYR A 445 -4.31 12.75 4.14
C TYR A 445 -4.90 13.51 2.94
N LEU A 446 -4.85 12.90 1.75
CA LEU A 446 -5.31 13.49 0.50
C LEU A 446 -6.75 13.08 0.14
N SER A 447 -7.32 12.09 0.82
CA SER A 447 -8.73 11.70 0.74
C SER A 447 -9.33 11.49 2.13
N ASP A 448 -10.64 11.64 2.21
CA ASP A 448 -11.41 11.11 3.34
C ASP A 448 -11.56 9.60 3.13
N VAL A 449 -11.54 8.85 4.23
CA VAL A 449 -11.81 7.40 4.20
C VAL A 449 -13.12 7.16 4.91
N ARG A 450 -14.06 6.47 4.25
CA ARG A 450 -15.40 6.27 4.81
C ARG A 450 -15.37 5.45 6.09
N VAL A 451 -14.69 4.29 6.06
CA VAL A 451 -14.53 3.43 7.22
C VAL A 451 -13.14 2.76 7.24
N GLY A 452 -12.51 2.70 8.40
CA GLY A 452 -11.17 2.12 8.59
C GLY A 452 -10.05 3.08 8.18
N GLY A 453 -8.89 2.55 7.81
CA GLY A 453 -7.78 3.36 7.29
C GLY A 453 -7.07 4.26 8.30
N ALA A 454 -7.34 4.14 9.60
CA ALA A 454 -6.66 4.91 10.65
C ALA A 454 -5.14 4.69 10.64
N THR A 455 -4.40 5.68 11.15
CA THR A 455 -2.98 5.51 11.50
C THR A 455 -2.91 5.24 12.99
N VAL A 456 -2.29 4.13 13.39
CA VAL A 456 -2.23 3.69 14.80
C VAL A 456 -0.80 3.62 15.28
N PHE A 457 -0.58 3.93 16.56
CA PHE A 457 0.69 3.87 17.27
C PHE A 457 0.53 2.87 18.43
N PRO A 458 0.83 1.57 18.20
CA PRO A 458 0.54 0.51 19.17
C PRO A 458 1.13 0.74 20.56
N ASP A 459 2.41 1.11 20.64
CA ASP A 459 3.13 1.30 21.91
C ASP A 459 2.61 2.50 22.73
N LEU A 460 1.86 3.41 22.09
CA LEU A 460 1.29 4.60 22.71
C LEU A 460 -0.22 4.51 22.92
N GLU A 461 -0.84 3.43 22.43
CA GLU A 461 -2.29 3.25 22.39
C GLU A 461 -3.04 4.42 21.71
N VAL A 462 -2.39 5.07 20.74
CA VAL A 462 -2.92 6.23 20.00
C VAL A 462 -3.40 5.81 18.62
N TYR A 463 -4.52 6.38 18.18
CA TYR A 463 -4.96 6.28 16.78
C TYR A 463 -5.43 7.63 16.24
N VAL A 464 -5.17 7.87 14.96
CA VAL A 464 -5.55 9.07 14.22
C VAL A 464 -6.39 8.66 13.02
N ARG A 465 -7.59 9.22 12.90
CA ARG A 465 -8.47 8.97 11.76
C ARG A 465 -8.06 9.85 10.57
N PRO A 466 -8.12 9.34 9.34
CA PRO A 466 -7.86 10.14 8.16
C PRO A 466 -8.91 11.24 8.03
N VAL A 467 -8.44 12.48 7.91
CA VAL A 467 -9.26 13.66 7.61
C VAL A 467 -8.61 14.33 6.42
N LYS A 468 -9.32 14.42 5.30
CA LYS A 468 -8.77 15.03 4.09
C LYS A 468 -8.24 16.42 4.37
N MET A 469 -7.14 16.77 3.72
CA MET A 469 -6.40 18.04 3.87
C MET A 469 -5.72 18.24 5.23
N ALA A 470 -5.91 17.35 6.20
CA ALA A 470 -5.17 17.36 7.44
C ALA A 470 -3.87 16.53 7.32
N ALA A 471 -2.96 16.71 8.26
CA ALA A 471 -1.73 15.95 8.35
C ALA A 471 -1.42 15.57 9.79
N VAL A 472 -0.97 14.34 9.98
CA VAL A 472 -0.41 13.89 11.25
C VAL A 472 1.12 14.01 11.18
N PHE A 473 1.69 14.60 12.22
CA PHE A 473 3.12 14.83 12.39
C PHE A 473 3.59 14.13 13.66
N TRP A 474 4.72 13.42 13.56
CA TRP A 474 5.37 12.80 14.70
C TRP A 474 6.89 12.77 14.54
N LEU A 475 7.56 12.54 15.67
CA LEU A 475 9.01 12.42 15.75
C LEU A 475 9.39 10.94 15.83
N ASN A 476 10.41 10.55 15.07
CA ASN A 476 10.88 9.17 14.95
C ASN A 476 12.15 8.89 15.76
N THR A 477 12.86 9.96 16.17
CA THR A 477 14.13 9.86 16.88
C THR A 477 14.08 10.62 18.20
N TRP A 478 14.85 10.17 19.18
CA TRP A 478 15.21 10.97 20.35
C TRP A 478 16.03 12.19 19.91
N ARG A 479 16.26 13.15 20.81
CA ARG A 479 17.15 14.28 20.48
C ARG A 479 18.60 13.87 20.23
N SER A 480 19.00 12.70 20.72
CA SER A 480 20.30 12.09 20.40
C SER A 480 20.42 11.62 18.95
N GLY A 481 19.33 11.61 18.18
CA GLY A 481 19.27 11.07 16.82
C GLY A 481 19.06 9.55 16.77
N ARG A 482 19.07 8.88 17.93
CA ARG A 482 18.74 7.46 18.04
C ARG A 482 17.27 7.23 17.74
N ARG A 483 16.96 6.10 17.11
CA ARG A 483 15.57 5.71 16.82
C ARG A 483 14.73 5.59 18.10
N ASP A 484 13.55 6.21 18.12
CA ASP A 484 12.58 6.05 19.22
C ASP A 484 11.67 4.85 18.94
N SER A 485 11.80 3.79 19.74
CA SER A 485 10.99 2.58 19.61
C SER A 485 9.49 2.82 19.82
N ARG A 486 9.11 3.90 20.51
CA ARG A 486 7.72 4.25 20.79
C ARG A 486 7.00 4.85 19.58
N SER A 487 7.74 5.30 18.55
CA SER A 487 7.19 5.89 17.32
C SER A 487 6.69 4.86 16.30
N VAL A 488 6.58 3.60 16.72
CA VAL A 488 6.10 2.53 15.84
C VAL A 488 4.65 2.77 15.50
N HIS A 489 4.36 2.67 14.21
CA HIS A 489 3.05 2.98 13.69
C HIS A 489 2.69 2.08 12.52
N GLY A 490 1.39 1.96 12.27
CA GLY A 490 0.84 1.21 11.14
C GLY A 490 -0.38 1.92 10.55
N GLY A 491 -0.68 1.60 9.30
CA GLY A 491 -1.91 2.02 8.64
C GLY A 491 -2.92 0.88 8.66
N CYS A 492 -4.01 1.04 9.42
CA CYS A 492 -5.11 0.08 9.47
C CYS A 492 -5.66 -0.21 8.09
N PRO A 493 -6.14 -1.44 7.83
CA PRO A 493 -6.76 -1.78 6.55
C PRO A 493 -7.93 -0.86 6.24
N VAL A 494 -8.03 -0.35 5.01
CA VAL A 494 -9.20 0.43 4.59
C VAL A 494 -10.41 -0.49 4.52
N LEU A 495 -11.45 -0.24 5.32
CA LEU A 495 -12.63 -1.11 5.34
C LEU A 495 -13.58 -0.78 4.20
N VAL A 496 -13.87 0.51 4.02
CA VAL A 496 -14.65 1.07 2.92
C VAL A 496 -14.06 2.42 2.54
N GLY A 497 -13.77 2.63 1.26
CA GLY A 497 -13.21 3.89 0.72
C GLY A 497 -11.88 3.70 -0.01
N ASP A 498 -11.23 4.83 -0.30
CA ASP A 498 -9.86 4.91 -0.81
C ASP A 498 -9.01 5.83 0.08
N LYS A 499 -7.86 5.36 0.56
CA LYS A 499 -6.94 6.17 1.35
C LYS A 499 -5.78 6.64 0.49
N TRP A 500 -5.67 7.95 0.32
CA TRP A 500 -4.52 8.61 -0.28
C TRP A 500 -3.74 9.37 0.78
N ILE A 501 -2.43 9.20 0.79
CA ILE A 501 -1.53 9.93 1.69
C ILE A 501 -0.34 10.49 0.94
N ALA A 502 0.25 11.57 1.48
CA ALA A 502 1.55 12.09 1.08
C ALA A 502 2.47 12.18 2.30
N ASN A 503 3.54 11.39 2.31
CA ASN A 503 4.56 11.42 3.35
C ASN A 503 5.70 12.35 2.96
N LYS A 504 6.12 13.19 3.90
CA LYS A 504 7.37 13.94 3.85
C LYS A 504 8.23 13.50 5.03
N TRP A 505 9.34 12.85 4.74
CA TRP A 505 10.34 12.49 5.76
C TRP A 505 11.41 13.57 5.84
N MET A 506 11.66 14.06 7.04
CA MET A 506 12.71 15.05 7.30
C MET A 506 13.95 14.34 7.82
N TRP A 507 15.07 14.58 7.17
CA TRP A 507 16.37 14.03 7.55
C TRP A 507 16.92 14.74 8.77
N SER A 508 17.84 14.09 9.50
CA SER A 508 18.63 14.73 10.56
C SER A 508 19.51 15.85 9.99
N ILE A 509 20.03 15.70 8.77
CA ILE A 509 20.74 16.79 8.10
C ILE A 509 19.80 17.98 7.88
N GLY A 510 20.31 19.16 8.20
CA GLY A 510 19.55 20.41 8.15
C GLY A 510 18.76 20.72 9.42
N GLN A 511 18.71 19.81 10.39
CA GLN A 511 18.04 20.03 11.68
C GLN A 511 18.99 20.40 12.81
N THR A 512 20.31 20.39 12.60
CA THR A 512 21.33 20.68 13.63
C THR A 512 21.02 21.93 14.48
N PHE A 513 20.55 23.00 13.84
CA PHE A 513 20.20 24.25 14.52
C PHE A 513 18.70 24.45 14.77
N LYS A 514 17.86 23.55 14.23
CA LYS A 514 16.39 23.61 14.35
C LYS A 514 15.88 22.70 15.46
N ARG A 515 16.52 21.55 15.63
CA ARG A 515 16.24 20.52 16.63
C ARG A 515 17.57 20.10 17.27
N PRO A 516 18.12 20.90 18.19
CA PRO A 516 19.40 20.59 18.83
C PRO A 516 19.29 19.31 19.68
N CYS A 517 20.43 18.62 19.83
CA CYS A 517 20.54 17.46 20.69
C CYS A 517 20.33 17.81 22.16
N GLY A 518 19.91 16.80 22.95
CA GLY A 518 19.80 16.91 24.39
C GLY A 518 21.14 16.75 25.10
N LEU A 519 21.14 16.93 26.41
CA LEU A 519 22.28 16.64 27.29
C LEU A 519 22.39 15.15 27.61
N SER A 520 21.28 14.41 27.52
CA SER A 520 21.22 12.97 27.72
C SER A 520 20.74 12.22 26.47
N GLU A 521 21.09 10.94 26.36
CA GLU A 521 20.69 10.11 25.22
C GLU A 521 19.17 9.94 25.08
N ASN A 522 18.46 9.98 26.22
CA ASN A 522 17.01 9.77 26.30
C ASN A 522 16.23 11.08 26.36
N ASP A 523 16.88 12.22 26.08
CA ASP A 523 16.18 13.49 26.04
C ASP A 523 15.18 13.52 24.89
N THR A 524 13.95 13.90 25.23
CA THR A 524 12.83 14.04 24.31
C THR A 524 12.66 15.50 23.93
N ASP A 525 11.71 15.76 23.02
CA ASP A 525 11.40 17.14 22.66
C ASP A 525 10.76 17.93 23.80
N ILE A 526 10.12 17.26 24.75
CA ILE A 526 9.55 17.90 25.94
C ILE A 526 10.59 18.17 27.04
N SER A 527 11.68 17.39 27.12
CA SER A 527 12.73 17.56 28.13
C SER A 527 13.33 18.98 28.17
N LEU A 528 13.45 19.65 27.02
CA LEU A 528 13.98 21.03 26.93
C LEU A 528 13.01 22.11 27.41
N TYR A 529 11.70 21.82 27.42
CA TYR A 529 10.71 22.74 27.97
C TYR A 529 10.66 22.62 29.50
N MET A 530 10.87 21.41 30.03
CA MET A 530 10.88 21.15 31.47
C MET A 530 12.18 21.57 32.17
N SER A 531 13.31 21.65 31.46
CA SER A 531 14.61 22.05 32.02
C SER A 531 14.85 23.56 32.06
N ARG A 532 13.86 24.36 31.65
CA ARG A 532 13.91 25.84 31.64
C ARG A 532 13.20 26.51 32.82
N ASP A 533 12.57 25.72 33.68
CA ASP A 533 12.13 26.11 35.04
C ASP A 533 13.15 25.60 36.07
#